data_AF-A0AAE0L463-F1
#
_entry.id   AF-A0AAE0L463-F1
#
_cell.length_a   1.000
_cell.length_b   1.000
_cell.length_c   1.000
_cell.angle_alpha   90.00
_cell.angle_beta   90.00
_cell.angle_gamma   90.00
#
_symmetry.space_group_name_H-M   'P 1'
#
loop_
_entity.id
_entity.type
_entity.pdbx_description
1 polymer ?
#
loop_
_entity_poly.entity_id
_entity_poly.type
_entity_poly.pdbx_seq_one_letter_code
_entity_poly.pdbx_strand_id
1 'polypeptide(L)'
;MRCKYIILLPILGALVGASCPSYDAIASKFAATLDPKTYQGFWYEVASANVFLTKGCECTRYNFSMTDDIHFTDIFTCNKDSPTGKPYVLENHGSVDPKTPGKMVESLGPVSPPYWVIQLWGNESAYDYSLVYACLDLIVTKSEYIYFFSRTSTIPEEQMSEMRAYASKYDIDLKNVKDVPMAGCTWKTQQAQKFSRGFLN
;
A
#
# COMPACT_ATOMS: atom_id res chain seq x y z
N MET A 1 -43.14 -31.73 41.57
CA MET A 1 -41.94 -30.87 41.53
C MET A 1 -40.87 -31.56 40.70
N ARG A 2 -40.62 -31.12 39.46
CA ARG A 2 -39.53 -31.64 38.61
C ARG A 2 -38.65 -30.47 38.20
N CYS A 3 -37.49 -30.37 38.84
CA CYS A 3 -36.49 -29.34 38.59
C CYS A 3 -35.83 -29.63 37.23
N LYS A 4 -36.18 -28.87 36.19
CA LYS A 4 -35.50 -28.93 34.89
C LYS A 4 -34.17 -28.18 35.00
N TYR A 5 -33.06 -28.91 35.01
CA TYR A 5 -31.72 -28.33 34.87
C TYR A 5 -31.56 -27.79 33.44
N ILE A 6 -31.50 -26.47 33.31
CA ILE A 6 -31.05 -25.81 32.09
C ILE A 6 -29.52 -25.87 32.12
N ILE A 7 -28.95 -26.80 31.36
CA ILE A 7 -27.50 -26.87 31.12
C ILE A 7 -27.17 -25.73 30.14
N LEU A 8 -26.66 -24.62 30.67
CA LEU A 8 -26.02 -23.56 29.89
C LEU A 8 -24.68 -24.10 29.38
N LEU A 9 -24.64 -24.58 28.14
CA LEU A 9 -23.38 -24.81 27.43
C LEU A 9 -22.69 -23.44 27.24
N PRO A 10 -21.43 -23.27 27.68
CA PRO A 10 -20.68 -22.09 27.29
C PRO A 10 -20.44 -22.18 25.79
N ILE A 11 -21.06 -21.27 25.03
CA ILE A 11 -20.72 -21.05 23.64
C ILE A 11 -19.29 -20.53 23.67
N LEU A 12 -18.34 -21.44 23.47
CA LEU A 12 -16.95 -21.11 23.19
C LEU A 12 -16.95 -20.47 21.81
N GLY A 13 -17.27 -19.18 21.77
CA GLY A 13 -17.17 -18.38 20.55
C GLY A 13 -15.70 -18.42 20.15
N ALA A 14 -15.40 -19.17 19.09
CA ALA A 14 -14.10 -19.11 18.47
C ALA A 14 -13.88 -17.63 18.11
N LEU A 15 -12.96 -16.97 18.82
CA LEU A 15 -12.34 -15.75 18.30
C LEU A 15 -11.59 -16.19 17.05
N VAL A 16 -12.28 -16.18 15.91
CA VAL A 16 -11.63 -16.21 14.62
C VAL A 16 -10.90 -14.89 14.54
N GLY A 17 -9.61 -14.91 14.90
CA GLY A 17 -8.73 -13.78 14.62
C GLY A 17 -8.86 -13.46 13.13
N ALA A 18 -9.10 -12.19 12.79
CA ALA A 18 -9.19 -11.76 11.40
C ALA A 18 -7.81 -11.90 10.77
N SER A 19 -7.55 -13.04 10.13
CA SER A 19 -6.33 -13.26 9.36
C SER A 19 -6.32 -12.38 8.12
N CYS A 20 -5.13 -12.12 7.60
CA CYS A 20 -4.96 -11.47 6.32
C CYS A 20 -5.63 -12.27 5.19
N PRO A 21 -6.33 -11.60 4.26
CA PRO A 21 -6.87 -12.28 3.08
C PRO A 21 -5.73 -12.71 2.14
N SER A 22 -5.98 -13.71 1.30
CA SER A 22 -5.08 -14.01 0.20
C SER A 22 -5.22 -12.99 -0.93
N TYR A 23 -4.13 -12.73 -1.65
CA TYR A 23 -4.14 -11.84 -2.82
C TYR A 23 -5.25 -12.22 -3.83
N ASP A 24 -5.35 -13.50 -4.19
CA ASP A 24 -6.30 -13.98 -5.21
C ASP A 24 -7.77 -13.78 -4.81
N ALA A 25 -8.05 -13.66 -3.51
CA ALA A 25 -9.40 -13.40 -3.02
C ALA A 25 -9.82 -11.93 -3.18
N ILE A 26 -8.86 -10.99 -3.19
CA ILE A 26 -9.13 -9.54 -3.09
C ILE A 26 -8.66 -8.75 -4.30
N ALA A 27 -7.73 -9.27 -5.07
CA ALA A 27 -7.18 -8.59 -6.24
C ALA A 27 -8.13 -8.70 -7.43
N SER A 28 -8.28 -7.62 -8.18
CA SER A 28 -9.00 -7.66 -9.44
C SER A 28 -8.16 -8.39 -10.50
N LYS A 29 -8.81 -8.89 -11.55
CA LYS A 29 -8.10 -9.45 -12.70
C LYS A 29 -7.16 -8.43 -13.34
N PHE A 30 -7.58 -7.17 -13.40
CA PHE A 30 -6.81 -6.10 -14.02
C PHE A 30 -5.53 -5.79 -13.24
N ALA A 31 -5.60 -5.79 -11.91
CA ALA A 31 -4.42 -5.66 -11.05
C ALA A 31 -3.53 -6.91 -11.11
N ALA A 32 -4.13 -8.11 -11.13
CA ALA A 32 -3.37 -9.36 -11.25
C ALA A 32 -2.55 -9.45 -12.55
N THR A 33 -3.00 -8.81 -13.63
CA THR A 33 -2.32 -8.78 -14.93
C THR A 33 -1.70 -7.42 -15.24
N LEU A 34 -1.39 -6.60 -14.23
CA LEU A 34 -0.77 -5.29 -14.48
C LEU A 34 0.55 -5.43 -15.23
N ASP A 35 0.85 -4.49 -16.12
CA ASP A 35 2.16 -4.39 -16.77
C ASP A 35 3.09 -3.52 -15.91
N PRO A 36 4.16 -4.07 -15.33
CA PRO A 36 5.09 -3.31 -14.52
C PRO A 36 5.75 -2.15 -15.29
N LYS A 37 5.88 -2.26 -16.61
CA LYS A 37 6.45 -1.19 -17.46
C LYS A 37 5.52 0.01 -17.53
N THR A 38 4.22 -0.22 -17.68
CA THR A 38 3.18 0.83 -17.63
C THR A 38 3.01 1.40 -16.21
N TYR A 39 3.29 0.60 -15.18
CA TYR A 39 3.18 1.02 -13.78
C TYR A 39 4.30 1.98 -13.33
N GLN A 40 5.40 2.09 -14.08
CA GLN A 40 6.53 2.96 -13.74
C GLN A 40 6.19 4.44 -13.60
N GLY A 41 7.10 5.17 -12.96
CA GLY A 41 7.05 6.62 -12.76
C GLY A 41 6.44 7.02 -11.44
N PHE A 42 6.02 8.28 -11.35
CA PHE A 42 5.52 8.85 -10.11
C PHE A 42 4.10 8.38 -9.77
N TRP A 43 3.92 8.07 -8.49
CA TRP A 43 2.65 7.83 -7.83
C TRP A 43 2.54 8.73 -6.60
N TYR A 44 1.49 9.52 -6.49
CA TYR A 44 1.21 10.35 -5.33
C TYR A 44 0.37 9.56 -4.34
N GLU A 45 0.82 9.48 -3.08
CA GLU A 45 0.07 8.86 -2.00
C GLU A 45 -0.98 9.86 -1.53
N VAL A 46 -2.22 9.76 -2.00
CA VAL A 46 -3.26 10.77 -1.71
C VAL A 46 -3.96 10.48 -0.38
N ALA A 47 -4.12 9.21 -0.04
CA ALA A 47 -4.60 8.79 1.27
C ALA A 47 -3.97 7.45 1.65
N SER A 48 -3.80 7.19 2.95
CA SER A 48 -3.21 5.94 3.41
C SER A 48 -3.46 5.61 4.87
N ALA A 49 -3.38 4.32 5.17
CA ALA A 49 -3.06 3.79 6.49
C ALA A 49 -1.61 3.31 6.45
N ASN A 50 -0.67 4.22 6.68
CA ASN A 50 0.76 3.97 6.43
C ASN A 50 1.51 3.52 7.70
N VAL A 51 2.76 3.08 7.53
CA VAL A 51 3.67 2.76 8.62
C VAL A 51 3.97 4.00 9.47
N PHE A 52 4.23 3.81 10.77
CA PHE A 52 4.46 4.92 11.69
C PHE A 52 5.69 5.79 11.33
N LEU A 53 6.65 5.26 10.56
CA LEU A 53 7.84 5.98 10.10
C LEU A 53 7.50 7.19 9.22
N THR A 54 6.36 7.17 8.53
CA THR A 54 5.90 8.27 7.68
C THR A 54 5.08 9.30 8.44
N LYS A 55 5.00 9.21 9.79
CA LYS A 55 4.35 10.24 10.61
C LYS A 55 4.89 11.64 10.30
N GLY A 56 3.97 12.59 10.11
CA GLY A 56 4.29 13.98 9.74
C GLY A 56 4.74 14.16 8.29
N CYS A 57 4.59 13.15 7.42
CA CYS A 57 4.84 13.32 6.00
C CYS A 57 3.68 14.05 5.31
N GLU A 58 4.04 15.05 4.52
CA GLU A 58 3.19 15.71 3.54
C GLU A 58 3.82 15.57 2.15
N CYS A 59 3.06 15.86 1.09
CA CYS A 59 3.55 15.83 -0.28
C CYS A 59 4.16 14.48 -0.67
N THR A 60 3.56 13.39 -0.18
CA THR A 60 4.18 12.08 -0.34
C THR A 60 4.04 11.56 -1.76
N ARG A 61 5.14 11.10 -2.34
CA ARG A 61 5.14 10.42 -3.62
C ARG A 61 6.18 9.31 -3.65
N TYR A 62 5.94 8.40 -4.56
CA TYR A 62 6.71 7.22 -4.86
C TYR A 62 7.18 7.31 -6.30
N ASN A 63 8.37 6.80 -6.61
CA ASN A 63 8.87 6.71 -7.97
C ASN A 63 9.24 5.26 -8.24
N PHE A 64 8.30 4.55 -8.85
CA PHE A 64 8.44 3.14 -9.17
C PHE A 64 9.25 2.97 -10.45
N SER A 65 10.30 2.15 -10.43
CA SER A 65 11.12 1.86 -11.60
C SER A 65 11.55 0.40 -11.60
N MET A 66 11.33 -0.29 -12.72
CA MET A 66 11.89 -1.63 -12.90
C MET A 66 13.40 -1.51 -13.07
N THR A 67 14.16 -2.31 -12.32
CA THR A 67 15.63 -2.38 -12.45
C THR A 67 16.07 -3.51 -13.36
N ASP A 68 15.23 -4.54 -13.51
CA ASP A 68 15.34 -5.61 -14.49
C ASP A 68 13.93 -6.20 -14.77
N ASP A 69 13.85 -7.42 -15.31
CA ASP A 69 12.57 -8.04 -15.68
C ASP A 69 11.65 -8.36 -14.48
N ILE A 70 12.21 -8.54 -13.28
CA ILE A 70 11.44 -8.96 -12.09
C ILE A 70 11.70 -8.12 -10.85
N HIS A 71 12.71 -7.27 -10.82
CA HIS A 71 13.03 -6.40 -9.68
C HIS A 71 12.68 -4.94 -9.96
N PHE A 72 12.38 -4.22 -8.89
CA PHE A 72 12.10 -2.78 -8.94
C PHE A 72 12.74 -2.02 -7.78
N THR A 73 12.89 -0.72 -7.98
CA THR A 73 13.06 0.29 -6.94
C THR A 73 11.78 1.10 -6.80
N ASP A 74 11.48 1.51 -5.57
CA ASP A 74 10.40 2.45 -5.29
C ASP A 74 10.89 3.53 -4.32
N ILE A 75 11.13 4.73 -4.85
CA ILE A 75 11.71 5.83 -4.09
C ILE A 75 10.59 6.64 -3.45
N PHE A 76 10.36 6.39 -2.16
CA PHE A 76 9.51 7.22 -1.32
C PHE A 76 10.15 8.59 -1.09
N THR A 77 9.37 9.66 -1.25
CA THR A 77 9.75 11.01 -0.85
C THR A 77 8.58 11.72 -0.20
N CYS A 78 8.81 12.38 0.93
CA CYS A 78 7.85 13.29 1.56
C CYS A 78 8.54 14.56 2.06
N ASN A 79 7.76 15.59 2.39
CA ASN A 79 8.23 16.75 3.15
C ASN A 79 7.75 16.61 4.60
N LYS A 80 8.66 16.74 5.57
CA LYS A 80 8.31 16.59 6.99
C LYS A 80 7.66 17.86 7.56
N ASP A 81 6.52 17.66 8.21
CA ASP A 81 5.76 18.59 9.04
C ASP A 81 5.23 19.86 8.33
N SER A 82 5.43 19.99 7.01
CA SER A 82 4.87 21.07 6.18
C SER A 82 5.07 20.80 4.68
N PRO A 83 4.35 21.50 3.77
CA PRO A 83 4.47 21.30 2.32
C PRO A 83 5.83 21.70 1.73
N THR A 84 6.61 22.46 2.48
CA THR A 84 7.97 22.93 2.13
C THR A 84 9.03 22.47 3.14
N GLY A 85 8.68 21.49 3.97
CA GLY A 85 9.56 20.95 5.00
C GLY A 85 10.82 20.30 4.45
N LYS A 86 11.68 19.81 5.34
CA LYS A 86 12.88 19.08 4.92
C LYS A 86 12.44 17.79 4.20
N PRO A 87 12.99 17.49 3.00
CA PRO A 87 12.68 16.25 2.32
C PRO A 87 13.18 15.06 3.15
N TYR A 88 12.33 14.05 3.24
CA TYR A 88 12.64 12.73 3.77
C TYR A 88 12.48 11.71 2.65
N VAL A 89 13.47 10.83 2.51
CA VAL A 89 13.60 9.90 1.37
C VAL A 89 13.89 8.52 1.91
N LEU A 90 13.19 7.54 1.36
CA LEU A 90 13.48 6.14 1.56
C LEU A 90 13.56 5.47 0.19
N GLU A 91 14.63 4.72 -0.04
CA GLU A 91 14.76 3.88 -1.22
C GLU A 91 14.33 2.48 -0.83
N ASN A 92 13.21 2.02 -1.42
CA ASN A 92 12.74 0.65 -1.27
C ASN A 92 13.12 -0.15 -2.51
N HIS A 93 13.32 -1.44 -2.31
CA HIS A 93 13.53 -2.41 -3.38
C HIS A 93 12.46 -3.49 -3.25
N GLY A 94 12.19 -4.19 -4.35
CA GLY A 94 11.26 -5.29 -4.33
C GLY A 94 11.31 -6.13 -5.59
N SER A 95 10.37 -7.05 -5.69
CA SER A 95 10.23 -7.92 -6.85
C SER A 95 8.76 -8.18 -7.20
N VAL A 96 8.54 -8.52 -8.47
CA VAL A 96 7.25 -8.95 -9.02
C VAL A 96 7.34 -10.40 -9.46
N ASP A 97 6.24 -11.15 -9.33
CA ASP A 97 6.09 -12.44 -10.01
C ASP A 97 5.50 -12.19 -11.41
N PRO A 98 6.18 -12.56 -12.51
CA PRO A 98 5.66 -12.37 -13.86
C PRO A 98 4.27 -12.99 -14.11
N LYS A 99 3.88 -14.00 -13.33
CA LYS A 99 2.54 -14.63 -13.43
C LYS A 99 1.45 -13.83 -12.73
N THR A 100 1.81 -13.08 -11.70
CA THR A 100 0.89 -12.24 -10.90
C THR A 100 1.56 -10.93 -10.51
N PRO A 101 1.91 -10.06 -11.48
CA PRO A 101 2.73 -8.87 -11.24
C PRO A 101 2.17 -7.89 -10.20
N GLY A 102 0.85 -7.87 -9.96
CA GLY A 102 0.26 -7.08 -8.88
C GLY A 102 0.51 -7.60 -7.46
N LYS A 103 0.95 -8.85 -7.31
CA LYS A 103 1.30 -9.44 -6.02
C LYS A 103 2.77 -9.13 -5.65
N MET A 104 3.12 -7.84 -5.65
CA MET A 104 4.50 -7.41 -5.40
C MET A 104 4.91 -7.67 -3.95
N VAL A 105 6.21 -7.75 -3.73
CA VAL A 105 6.83 -7.80 -2.40
C VAL A 105 7.96 -6.80 -2.30
N GLU A 106 8.13 -6.18 -1.13
CA GLU A 106 9.31 -5.37 -0.84
C GLU A 106 10.45 -6.25 -0.32
N SER A 107 11.68 -5.74 -0.33
CA SER A 107 12.89 -6.42 0.11
C SER A 107 13.48 -5.70 1.32
N LEU A 108 13.12 -6.14 2.53
CA LEU A 108 13.61 -5.58 3.79
C LEU A 108 14.60 -6.53 4.46
N GLY A 109 15.75 -6.76 3.81
CA GLY A 109 16.77 -7.70 4.29
C GLY A 109 16.28 -9.15 4.18
N PRO A 110 16.18 -9.92 5.28
CA PRO A 110 15.74 -11.32 5.23
C PRO A 110 14.22 -11.51 5.08
N VAL A 111 13.44 -10.43 5.11
CA VAL A 111 11.97 -10.48 5.02
C VAL A 111 11.47 -9.79 3.75
N SER A 112 10.42 -10.37 3.17
CA SER A 112 9.76 -9.84 1.98
C SER A 112 8.28 -9.59 2.23
N PRO A 113 7.92 -8.45 2.85
CA PRO A 113 6.52 -8.16 3.15
C PRO A 113 5.72 -7.92 1.86
N PRO A 114 4.39 -8.17 1.89
CA PRO A 114 3.53 -7.92 0.75
C PRO A 114 3.43 -6.42 0.44
N TYR A 115 3.30 -6.09 -0.84
CA TYR A 115 2.98 -4.75 -1.34
C TYR A 115 2.06 -4.88 -2.55
N TRP A 116 0.84 -5.36 -2.30
CA TRP A 116 -0.04 -5.83 -3.36
C TRP A 116 -0.82 -4.70 -4.00
N VAL A 117 -0.70 -4.54 -5.32
CA VAL A 117 -1.68 -3.78 -6.10
C VAL A 117 -2.93 -4.64 -6.20
N ILE A 118 -4.00 -4.26 -5.52
CA ILE A 118 -5.25 -5.05 -5.47
C ILE A 118 -6.31 -4.54 -6.43
N GLN A 119 -6.22 -3.28 -6.87
CA GLN A 119 -7.08 -2.74 -7.91
C GLN A 119 -6.39 -1.59 -8.66
N LEU A 120 -6.67 -1.51 -9.96
CA LEU A 120 -6.24 -0.45 -10.85
C LEU A 120 -7.44 0.20 -11.52
N TRP A 121 -7.30 1.48 -11.84
CA TRP A 121 -8.23 2.24 -12.66
C TRP A 121 -7.45 2.95 -13.78
N GLY A 122 -8.12 3.16 -14.90
CA GLY A 122 -7.51 3.59 -16.16
C GLY A 122 -7.62 2.49 -17.21
N ASN A 123 -6.58 2.32 -18.02
CA ASN A 123 -6.52 1.31 -19.08
C ASN A 123 -5.12 0.66 -19.18
N GLU A 124 -4.98 -0.36 -20.00
CA GLU A 124 -3.74 -1.15 -20.15
C GLU A 124 -2.52 -0.32 -20.60
N SER A 125 -2.74 0.81 -21.26
CA SER A 125 -1.67 1.71 -21.73
C SER A 125 -1.38 2.85 -20.75
N ALA A 126 -2.27 3.13 -19.81
CA ALA A 126 -2.12 4.20 -18.82
C ALA A 126 -2.99 3.92 -17.58
N TYR A 127 -2.33 3.68 -16.45
CA TYR A 127 -2.99 3.57 -15.15
C TYR A 127 -3.08 4.95 -14.49
N ASP A 128 -4.29 5.31 -14.05
CA ASP A 128 -4.58 6.61 -13.44
C ASP A 128 -4.53 6.53 -11.90
N TYR A 129 -5.03 5.41 -11.35
CA TYR A 129 -5.13 5.18 -9.91
C TYR A 129 -4.75 3.74 -9.55
N SER A 130 -4.20 3.57 -8.36
CA SER A 130 -3.80 2.26 -7.83
C SER A 130 -4.18 2.17 -6.36
N LEU A 131 -4.84 1.08 -5.98
CA LEU A 131 -5.10 0.74 -4.59
C LEU A 131 -4.12 -0.36 -4.19
N VAL A 132 -3.23 -0.03 -3.27
CA VAL A 132 -2.21 -0.95 -2.76
C VAL A 132 -2.54 -1.35 -1.33
N TYR A 133 -2.31 -2.63 -1.02
CA TYR A 133 -2.61 -3.25 0.25
C TYR A 133 -1.48 -4.16 0.70
N ALA A 134 -1.12 -4.06 1.97
CA ALA A 134 -0.23 -4.98 2.65
C ALA A 134 -0.88 -5.42 3.95
N CYS A 135 -0.78 -6.71 4.27
CA CYS A 135 -1.31 -7.25 5.50
C CYS A 135 -0.33 -8.23 6.11
N LEU A 136 -0.09 -8.08 7.41
CA LEU A 136 0.76 -8.96 8.19
C LEU A 136 -0.05 -9.57 9.33
N ASP A 137 -0.13 -10.90 9.34
CA ASP A 137 -0.69 -11.64 10.45
C ASP A 137 0.19 -11.50 11.69
N LEU A 138 -0.40 -11.10 12.80
CA LEU A 138 0.14 -11.17 14.14
C LEU A 138 -0.63 -12.27 14.90
N ILE A 139 -0.07 -12.80 15.98
CA ILE A 139 -0.59 -14.00 16.69
C ILE A 139 -2.11 -13.96 16.94
N VAL A 140 -2.67 -12.79 17.27
CA VAL A 140 -4.10 -12.60 17.56
C VAL A 140 -4.77 -11.45 16.80
N THR A 141 -4.03 -10.74 15.94
CA THR A 141 -4.48 -9.54 15.22
C THR A 141 -3.81 -9.46 13.86
N LYS A 142 -4.23 -8.56 12.99
CA LYS A 142 -3.48 -8.22 11.76
C LYS A 142 -3.06 -6.75 11.77
N SER A 143 -1.95 -6.46 11.09
CA SER A 143 -1.57 -5.10 10.72
C SER A 143 -1.84 -4.89 9.24
N GLU A 144 -2.60 -3.85 8.92
CA GLU A 144 -2.99 -3.51 7.56
C GLU A 144 -2.38 -2.17 7.16
N TYR A 145 -1.82 -2.13 5.96
CA TYR A 145 -1.33 -0.91 5.33
C TYR A 145 -2.02 -0.74 3.99
N ILE A 146 -2.53 0.45 3.74
CA ILE A 146 -3.43 0.74 2.63
C ILE A 146 -2.97 2.04 2.00
N TYR A 147 -2.86 2.07 0.68
CA TYR A 147 -2.39 3.23 -0.07
C TYR A 147 -3.30 3.51 -1.25
N PHE A 148 -3.78 4.74 -1.33
CA PHE A 148 -4.58 5.25 -2.43
C PHE A 148 -3.67 6.12 -3.29
N PHE A 149 -3.16 5.54 -4.38
CA PHE A 149 -2.24 6.19 -5.29
C PHE A 149 -2.94 6.80 -6.48
N SER A 150 -2.40 7.92 -6.96
CA SER A 150 -2.80 8.58 -8.20
C SER A 150 -1.60 9.06 -9.00
N ARG A 151 -1.76 9.21 -10.31
CA ARG A 151 -0.79 9.92 -11.17
C ARG A 151 -0.77 11.43 -10.95
N THR A 152 -1.71 11.98 -10.18
CA THR A 152 -1.76 13.40 -9.79
C THR A 152 -1.83 13.56 -8.27
N SER A 153 -1.61 14.76 -7.76
CA SER A 153 -1.62 15.03 -6.31
C SER A 153 -3.01 15.01 -5.67
N THR A 154 -4.05 14.64 -6.41
CA THR A 154 -5.43 14.60 -5.94
C THR A 154 -6.18 13.43 -6.57
N ILE A 155 -7.18 12.92 -5.89
CA ILE A 155 -8.14 11.96 -6.44
C ILE A 155 -9.53 12.62 -6.38
N PRO A 156 -10.29 12.68 -7.49
CA PRO A 156 -11.67 13.16 -7.47
C PRO A 156 -12.52 12.40 -6.45
N GLU A 157 -13.44 13.07 -5.77
CA GLU A 157 -14.24 12.47 -4.69
C GLU A 157 -14.99 11.20 -5.13
N GLU A 158 -15.58 11.23 -6.33
CA GLU A 158 -16.25 10.06 -6.94
C GLU A 158 -15.30 8.87 -7.05
N GLN A 159 -14.09 9.09 -7.59
CA GLN A 159 -13.09 8.04 -7.72
C GLN A 159 -12.61 7.54 -6.35
N MET A 160 -12.38 8.43 -5.39
CA MET A 160 -11.97 8.06 -4.04
C MET A 160 -13.06 7.20 -3.37
N SER A 161 -14.34 7.55 -3.55
CA SER A 161 -15.47 6.77 -3.05
C SER A 161 -15.48 5.36 -3.66
N GLU A 162 -15.24 5.24 -4.96
CA GLU A 162 -15.15 3.94 -5.63
C GLU A 162 -13.98 3.09 -5.09
N MET A 163 -12.80 3.70 -4.90
CA MET A 163 -11.64 3.01 -4.34
C MET A 163 -11.90 2.51 -2.92
N ARG A 164 -12.55 3.33 -2.08
CA ARG A 164 -12.93 2.95 -0.71
C ARG A 164 -13.98 1.85 -0.72
N ALA A 165 -14.98 1.92 -1.60
CA ALA A 165 -15.99 0.88 -1.76
C ALA A 165 -15.35 -0.46 -2.18
N TYR A 166 -14.35 -0.43 -3.07
CA TYR A 166 -13.58 -1.63 -3.43
C TYR A 166 -12.89 -2.24 -2.20
N ALA A 167 -12.19 -1.44 -1.40
CA ALA A 167 -11.53 -1.94 -0.19
C ALA A 167 -12.54 -2.51 0.83
N SER A 168 -13.63 -1.79 1.09
CA SER A 168 -14.67 -2.22 2.04
C SER A 168 -15.40 -3.49 1.62
N LYS A 169 -15.53 -3.77 0.31
CA LYS A 169 -16.07 -5.04 -0.21
C LYS A 169 -15.32 -6.27 0.30
N TYR A 170 -14.03 -6.11 0.64
CA TYR A 170 -13.15 -7.19 1.11
C TYR A 170 -12.81 -7.07 2.59
N ASP A 171 -13.63 -6.35 3.37
CA ASP A 171 -13.45 -6.16 4.82
C ASP A 171 -12.08 -5.57 5.20
N ILE A 172 -11.49 -4.77 4.30
CA ILE A 172 -10.27 -4.01 4.58
C ILE A 172 -10.65 -2.81 5.46
N ASP A 173 -10.02 -2.70 6.63
CA ASP A 173 -10.36 -1.70 7.63
C ASP A 173 -9.80 -0.32 7.28
N LEU A 174 -10.69 0.58 6.84
CA LEU A 174 -10.34 1.94 6.44
C LEU A 174 -10.25 2.93 7.60
N LYS A 175 -10.49 2.53 8.87
CA LYS A 175 -10.56 3.47 10.00
C LYS A 175 -9.29 4.29 10.21
N ASN A 176 -8.15 3.72 9.82
CA ASN A 176 -6.84 4.33 9.98
C ASN A 176 -6.37 5.07 8.72
N VAL A 177 -7.15 5.02 7.64
CA VAL A 177 -6.82 5.73 6.40
C VAL A 177 -7.03 7.21 6.60
N LYS A 178 -5.99 7.99 6.33
CA LYS A 178 -5.99 9.45 6.42
C LYS A 178 -5.55 10.03 5.10
N ASP A 179 -6.08 11.21 4.77
CA ASP A 179 -5.59 11.96 3.62
C ASP A 179 -4.17 12.44 3.88
N VAL A 180 -3.34 12.39 2.84
CA VAL A 180 -1.99 12.95 2.87
C VAL A 180 -2.09 14.41 2.40
N PRO A 181 -1.58 15.39 3.18
CA PRO A 181 -1.62 16.79 2.75
C PRO A 181 -0.85 17.02 1.45
N MET A 182 -1.53 17.57 0.44
CA MET A 182 -0.97 17.84 -0.90
C MET A 182 -1.00 19.32 -1.30
N ALA A 183 -1.65 20.17 -0.51
CA ALA A 183 -1.78 21.59 -0.81
C ALA A 183 -0.44 22.31 -0.64
N GLY A 184 -0.06 23.14 -1.63
CA GLY A 184 1.18 23.92 -1.58
C GLY A 184 2.46 23.10 -1.74
N CYS A 185 2.34 21.84 -2.18
CA CYS A 185 3.48 20.95 -2.30
C CYS A 185 4.50 21.44 -3.32
N THR A 186 5.75 21.43 -2.87
CA THR A 186 6.91 21.58 -3.76
C THR A 186 7.79 20.36 -3.60
N TRP A 187 7.94 19.61 -4.70
CA TRP A 187 8.88 18.51 -4.75
C TRP A 187 10.18 19.05 -5.31
N LYS A 188 11.14 19.33 -4.44
CA LYS A 188 12.50 19.63 -4.88
C LYS A 188 12.98 18.44 -5.68
N THR A 189 13.27 18.64 -6.96
CA THR A 189 13.88 17.62 -7.82
C THR A 189 15.20 17.24 -7.18
N GLN A 190 15.25 16.05 -6.60
CA GLN A 190 16.52 15.47 -6.21
C GLN A 190 17.19 15.05 -7.50
N GLN A 191 17.97 15.96 -8.08
CA GLN A 191 19.06 15.56 -8.96
C GLN A 191 19.87 14.53 -8.18
N ALA A 192 19.81 13.27 -8.62
CA ALA A 192 20.77 12.20 -8.35
C ALA A 192 21.69 12.51 -7.16
N GLN A 193 21.13 12.57 -5.95
CA GLN A 193 21.92 12.79 -4.74
C GLN A 193 22.58 11.45 -4.42
N LYS A 194 23.59 11.10 -5.21
CA LYS A 194 24.86 10.56 -4.76
C LYS A 194 24.77 9.66 -3.51
N PHE A 195 24.02 8.56 -3.61
CA PHE A 195 24.14 7.42 -2.69
C PHE A 195 25.09 6.34 -3.23
N SER A 196 26.00 6.72 -4.15
CA SER A 196 27.26 6.01 -4.31
C SER A 196 28.21 6.35 -3.17
N ARG A 197 27.94 5.83 -1.96
CA ARG A 197 28.93 5.68 -0.88
C ARG A 197 28.32 4.87 0.26
N GLY A 198 28.73 3.61 0.35
CA GLY A 198 28.94 2.98 1.65
C GLY A 198 28.28 1.64 1.91
N PHE A 199 28.40 0.66 1.02
CA PHE A 199 28.47 -0.75 1.43
C PHE A 199 29.51 -1.46 0.57
N LEU A 200 30.32 -2.31 1.20
CA LEU A 200 31.59 -2.92 0.76
C LEU A 200 32.87 -2.12 1.12
N ASN A 201 33.19 -2.11 2.42
CA ASN A 201 34.45 -2.70 2.89
C ASN A 201 34.11 -4.00 3.62
#